data_AF-I5BT30-F1
#
_entry.id   AF-I5BT30-F1
#
_cell.length_a   1.000
_cell.length_b   1.000
_cell.length_c   1.000
_cell.angle_alpha   90.00
_cell.angle_beta   90.00
_cell.angle_gamma   90.00
#
_symmetry.space_group_name_H-M   'P 1'
#
loop_
_entity.id
_entity.type
_entity.pdbx_description
1 polymer ?
#
loop_
_entity_poly.entity_id
_entity_poly.type
_entity_poly.pdbx_seq_one_letter_code
_entity_poly.pdbx_strand_id
1 'polypeptide(L)'
;MSVAKGTNQLCQMLAAHQQTRAHLERIERQITSRAERMTATAKTKARSRPRGGSRWTRSDEALYRAYVDQISFERRGEIDALGRKLM
;
A
#
# COMPACT_ATOMS: atom_id res chain seq x y z
N MET A 1 23.16 -33.76 -18.60
CA MET A 1 21.90 -32.99 -18.61
C MET A 1 21.64 -32.26 -17.27
N SER A 2 22.57 -31.44 -16.76
CA SER A 2 22.43 -30.84 -15.40
C SER A 2 22.34 -29.30 -15.37
N VAL A 3 22.85 -28.62 -16.40
CA VAL A 3 22.90 -27.14 -16.45
C VAL A 3 21.50 -26.53 -16.63
N ALA A 4 20.65 -27.16 -17.46
CA ALA A 4 19.28 -26.70 -17.73
C ALA A 4 18.35 -26.75 -16.50
N LYS A 5 18.64 -27.63 -15.53
CA LYS A 5 17.84 -27.74 -14.30
C LYS A 5 18.18 -26.61 -13.32
N GLY A 6 19.46 -26.24 -13.22
CA GLY A 6 19.93 -25.12 -12.39
C GLY A 6 19.46 -23.77 -12.91
N THR A 7 19.45 -23.55 -14.23
CA THR A 7 18.93 -22.30 -14.82
C THR A 7 17.42 -22.16 -14.63
N ASN A 8 16.66 -23.25 -14.73
CA ASN A 8 15.21 -23.24 -14.51
C ASN A 8 14.85 -22.91 -13.04
N GLN A 9 15.58 -23.47 -12.08
CA GLN A 9 15.41 -23.16 -10.66
C GLN A 9 15.72 -21.69 -10.33
N LEU A 10 16.80 -21.13 -10.87
CA LEU A 10 17.15 -19.71 -10.70
C LEU A 10 16.06 -18.79 -11.28
N CYS A 11 15.55 -19.10 -12.47
CA CYS A 11 14.44 -18.35 -13.08
C CYS A 11 13.17 -18.39 -12.21
N GLN A 12 12.85 -19.54 -11.60
CA GLN A 12 11.70 -19.67 -10.71
C GLN A 12 11.87 -18.85 -9.42
N MET A 13 13.06 -18.87 -8.82
CA MET A 13 13.35 -18.07 -7.63
C MET A 13 13.25 -16.56 -7.93
N LEU A 14 13.79 -16.11 -9.06
CA LEU A 14 13.67 -14.71 -9.49
C LEU A 14 12.21 -14.33 -9.77
N ALA A 15 11.43 -15.21 -10.41
CA ALA A 15 10.01 -14.97 -10.64
C ALA A 15 9.23 -14.86 -9.33
N ALA A 16 9.48 -15.74 -8.35
CA ALA A 16 8.85 -15.69 -7.03
C ALA A 16 9.21 -14.40 -6.26
N HIS A 17 10.47 -13.95 -6.37
CA HIS A 17 10.93 -12.69 -5.79
C HIS A 17 10.20 -11.50 -6.43
N GLN A 18 10.13 -11.44 -7.76
CA GLN A 18 9.43 -10.36 -8.47
C GLN A 18 7.93 -10.35 -8.18
N GLN A 19 7.29 -11.51 -8.08
CA GLN A 19 5.88 -11.61 -7.69
C GLN A 19 5.65 -11.08 -6.28
N THR A 20 6.54 -11.40 -5.33
CA THR A 20 6.44 -10.92 -3.95
C THR A 20 6.62 -9.40 -3.88
N ARG A 21 7.55 -8.82 -4.65
CA ARG A 21 7.70 -7.35 -4.76
C ARG A 21 6.47 -6.68 -5.37
N ALA A 22 5.96 -7.21 -6.49
CA ALA A 22 4.77 -6.67 -7.13
C ALA A 22 3.54 -6.74 -6.20
N HIS A 23 3.49 -7.74 -5.32
CA HIS A 23 2.45 -7.84 -4.30
C HIS A 23 2.58 -6.73 -3.24
N LEU A 24 3.78 -6.48 -2.74
CA LEU A 24 4.01 -5.36 -1.81
C LEU A 24 3.63 -4.01 -2.42
N GLU A 25 4.04 -3.73 -3.66
CA GLU A 25 3.64 -2.50 -4.36
C GLU A 25 2.12 -2.36 -4.50
N ARG A 26 1.41 -3.48 -4.73
CA ARG A 26 -0.05 -3.48 -4.81
C ARG A 26 -0.69 -3.13 -3.46
N ILE A 27 -0.15 -3.68 -2.36
CA ILE A 27 -0.63 -3.38 -1.01
C ILE A 27 -0.43 -1.90 -0.69
N GLU A 28 0.75 -1.35 -0.98
CA GLU A 28 1.03 0.08 -0.79
C GLU A 28 0.06 0.97 -1.58
N ARG A 29 -0.17 0.66 -2.86
CA ARG A 29 -1.14 1.38 -3.70
C ARG A 29 -2.57 1.27 -3.15
N GLN A 30 -2.94 0.14 -2.55
CA GLN A 30 -4.26 -0.02 -1.94
C GLN A 30 -4.39 0.81 -0.66
N ILE A 31 -3.33 0.88 0.15
CA ILE A 31 -3.28 1.69 1.36
C ILE A 31 -3.47 3.17 1.00
N THR A 32 -2.69 3.68 0.05
CA THR A 32 -2.77 5.10 -0.37
C THR A 32 -4.14 5.41 -0.97
N SER A 33 -4.61 4.62 -1.94
CA SER A 33 -5.93 4.83 -2.57
C SER A 33 -7.09 4.77 -1.56
N ARG A 34 -6.99 3.92 -0.54
CA ARG A 34 -8.03 3.83 0.49
C ARG A 34 -7.97 5.02 1.44
N ALA A 35 -6.78 5.43 1.88
CA ALA A 35 -6.61 6.61 2.72
C ALA A 35 -7.07 7.90 2.01
N GLU A 36 -6.79 8.04 0.71
CA GLU A 36 -7.28 9.14 -0.13
C GLU A 36 -8.81 9.17 -0.15
N ARG A 37 -9.47 8.03 -0.41
CA ARG A 37 -10.94 7.95 -0.42
C ARG A 37 -11.56 8.25 0.95
N MET A 38 -10.94 7.79 2.03
CA MET A 38 -11.40 8.08 3.40
C MET A 38 -11.30 9.58 3.70
N THR A 39 -10.18 10.21 3.32
CA THR A 39 -9.96 11.66 3.48
C THR A 39 -10.94 12.46 2.64
N ALA A 40 -11.16 12.09 1.37
CA ALA A 40 -12.14 12.73 0.50
C ALA A 40 -13.57 12.62 1.06
N THR A 41 -13.94 11.45 1.61
CA THR A 41 -15.24 11.24 2.25
C THR A 41 -15.40 12.10 3.51
N ALA A 42 -14.37 12.16 4.35
CA ALA A 42 -14.35 13.01 5.54
C ALA A 42 -14.49 14.49 5.17
N LYS A 43 -13.80 14.93 4.11
CA LYS A 43 -13.91 16.29 3.57
C LYS A 43 -15.29 16.61 3.03
N THR A 44 -15.93 15.68 2.29
CA THR A 44 -17.32 15.85 1.82
C THR A 44 -18.29 15.98 2.99
N LYS A 45 -18.13 15.18 4.04
CA LYS A 45 -18.91 15.32 5.28
C LYS A 45 -18.65 16.67 5.95
N ALA A 46 -17.40 17.14 6.01
CA ALA A 46 -17.06 18.44 6.58
C ALA A 46 -17.67 19.62 5.80
N ARG A 47 -17.72 19.54 4.46
CA ARG A 47 -18.33 20.54 3.57
C ARG A 47 -19.84 20.70 3.73
N SER A 48 -20.53 19.71 4.31
CA SER A 48 -21.93 19.89 4.72
C SER A 48 -22.09 21.02 5.76
N ARG A 49 -21.01 21.41 6.45
CA ARG A 49 -20.91 22.68 7.17
C ARG A 49 -20.22 23.72 6.28
N PRO A 50 -20.84 24.89 6.02
CA PRO A 50 -20.32 25.87 5.08
C PRO A 50 -19.09 26.56 5.66
N ARG A 51 -17.91 26.00 5.42
CA ARG A 51 -16.62 26.69 5.58
C ARG A 51 -15.84 26.53 4.29
N GLY A 52 -15.83 27.60 3.51
CA GLY A 52 -15.25 27.68 2.18
C GLY A 52 -13.78 27.28 2.17
N GLY A 53 -13.40 26.47 1.18
CA GLY A 53 -12.03 26.05 0.94
C GLY A 53 -11.96 24.80 0.07
N SER A 54 -11.72 24.99 -1.23
CA SER A 54 -11.55 23.88 -2.18
C SER A 54 -10.22 23.12 -1.99
N ARG A 55 -9.23 23.76 -1.36
CA ARG A 55 -7.83 23.30 -1.29
C ARG A 55 -7.63 22.17 -0.28
N TRP A 56 -6.72 21.24 -0.58
CA TRP A 56 -6.17 20.29 0.42
C TRP A 56 -5.58 21.10 1.58
N THR A 57 -6.11 20.91 2.77
CA THR A 57 -5.67 21.62 3.97
C THR A 57 -4.63 20.82 4.74
N ARG A 58 -3.89 21.47 5.64
CA ARG A 58 -2.98 20.75 6.56
C ARG A 58 -3.73 19.74 7.44
N SER A 59 -5.00 20.00 7.76
CA SER A 59 -5.85 19.07 8.49
C SER A 59 -6.24 17.84 7.66
N ASP A 60 -6.48 18.03 6.35
CA ASP A 60 -6.72 16.90 5.43
C ASP A 60 -5.47 16.01 5.31
N GLU A 61 -4.29 16.62 5.22
CA GLU A 61 -3.01 15.88 5.21
C GLU A 61 -2.78 15.07 6.49
N ALA A 62 -3.06 15.65 7.66
CA ALA A 62 -2.93 14.95 8.94
C ALA A 62 -3.91 13.77 9.05
N LEU A 63 -5.15 13.95 8.59
CA LEU A 63 -6.15 12.88 8.55
C LEU A 63 -5.76 11.78 7.56
N TYR A 64 -5.26 12.15 6.38
CA TYR A 64 -4.74 11.20 5.40
C TYR A 64 -3.62 10.35 5.99
N ARG A 65 -2.63 10.97 6.64
CA ARG A 65 -1.54 10.26 7.30
C ARG A 65 -2.04 9.31 8.39
N ALA A 66 -2.97 9.77 9.22
CA ALA A 66 -3.57 8.90 10.24
C ALA A 66 -4.28 7.68 9.63
N TYR A 67 -4.96 7.83 8.49
CA TYR A 67 -5.56 6.70 7.78
C TYR A 67 -4.51 5.77 7.15
N VAL A 68 -3.44 6.32 6.57
CA VAL A 68 -2.32 5.51 6.09
C VAL A 68 -1.72 4.69 7.21
N ASP A 69 -1.45 5.29 8.37
CA ASP A 69 -0.86 4.62 9.52
C ASP A 69 -1.79 3.53 10.06
N GLN A 70 -3.08 3.80 10.17
CA GLN A 70 -4.07 2.83 10.61
C GLN A 70 -4.14 1.62 9.66
N ILE A 71 -4.28 1.85 8.35
CA ILE A 71 -4.41 0.77 7.37
C ILE A 71 -3.09 -0.02 7.27
N SER A 72 -1.95 0.66 7.36
CA SER A 72 -0.63 0.03 7.39
C SER A 72 -0.46 -0.86 8.62
N PHE A 73 -0.96 -0.42 9.78
CA PHE A 73 -0.96 -1.21 11.00
C PHE A 73 -1.83 -2.47 10.85
N GLU A 74 -3.04 -2.35 10.31
CA GLU A 74 -3.94 -3.48 10.04
C GLU A 74 -3.33 -4.51 9.06
N ARG A 75 -2.56 -4.02 8.07
CA ARG A 75 -1.90 -4.86 7.05
C ARG A 75 -0.47 -5.29 7.42
N ARG A 76 0.04 -4.86 8.57
CA ARG A 76 1.44 -5.08 8.95
C ARG A 76 1.84 -6.55 8.96
N GLY A 77 0.98 -7.43 9.47
CA GLY A 77 1.26 -8.88 9.47
C GLY A 77 1.41 -9.47 8.07
N GLU A 78 0.64 -8.97 7.10
CA GLU A 78 0.71 -9.37 5.69
C GLU A 78 2.01 -8.84 5.04
N ILE A 79 2.34 -7.57 5.28
CA ILE A 79 3.58 -6.94 4.80
C ILE A 79 4.81 -7.64 5.38
N ASP A 80 4.84 -7.90 6.68
CA ASP A 80 5.95 -8.57 7.37
C ASP A 80 6.12 -10.02 6.89
N ALA A 81 5.03 -10.73 6.59
CA ALA A 81 5.07 -12.07 6.02
C ALA A 81 5.63 -12.09 4.59
N LEU A 82 5.29 -11.10 3.76
CA LEU A 82 5.84 -10.95 2.41
C LEU A 82 7.29 -10.47 2.44
N GLY A 83 7.65 -9.56 3.35
CA GLY A 83 9.02 -9.09 3.54
C GLY A 83 9.99 -10.22 3.93
N ARG A 84 9.56 -11.14 4.80
CA ARG A 84 10.34 -12.34 5.14
C ARG A 84 10.57 -13.31 3.98
N LYS A 85 9.77 -13.26 2.92
CA LYS A 85 9.97 -14.08 1.70
C LYS A 85 10.98 -13.46 0.74
N LEU A 86 11.36 -12.20 0.95
CA LEU A 86 12.34 -11.47 0.15
C LEU A 86 13.74 -11.44 0.78
N MET A 87 13.86 -11.79 2.07
CA MET A 87 15.14 -11.99 2.75
C MET A 87 15.62 -13.43 2.54
#